data_AF-A0A939Q4F8-F1
#
_entry.id   AF-A0A939Q4F8-F1
#
_cell.length_a   1.000
_cell.length_b   1.000
_cell.length_c   1.000
_cell.angle_alpha   90.00
_cell.angle_beta   90.00
_cell.angle_gamma   90.00
#
_symmetry.space_group_name_H-M   'P 1'
#
loop_
_entity.id
_entity.type
_entity.pdbx_description
1 polymer ?
#
loop_
_entity_poly.entity_id
_entity_poly.type
_entity_poly.pdbx_seq_one_letter_code
_entity_poly.pdbx_strand_id
1 'polypeptide(L)'
;MPLYLVEIPLGGRGEAEVVEALDAISKALEGDGEIIEAQIGLEAGRAFLVAEAPEAARLEQAVQRAGLEVTQAKEVLLVGAELEEVKAKAGKANYLVEWNLPAGLTMEQYLERKKEKSANYALVPEVSFERTYVCTDMSKCLCFYDSPGEEWVKKAREAVEAPIDSLTSIKQVGA
;
A
#
# COMPACT_ATOMS: atom_id res chain seq x y z
N MET A 1 -5.74 -3.74 -15.53
CA MET A 1 -4.98 -5.00 -15.32
C MET A 1 -5.07 -5.34 -13.83
N PRO A 2 -4.86 -6.58 -13.33
CA PRO A 2 -4.87 -6.80 -11.89
C PRO A 2 -3.72 -6.05 -11.21
N LEU A 3 -3.97 -5.59 -9.98
CA LEU A 3 -3.00 -4.90 -9.15
C LEU A 3 -2.34 -5.89 -8.21
N TYR A 4 -1.03 -5.76 -8.05
CA TYR A 4 -0.24 -6.56 -7.13
C TYR A 4 0.52 -5.67 -6.17
N LEU A 5 0.48 -6.03 -4.89
CA LEU A 5 1.31 -5.47 -3.83
C LEU A 5 2.50 -6.40 -3.61
N VAL A 6 3.71 -5.83 -3.66
CA VAL A 6 4.95 -6.50 -3.31
C VAL A 6 5.57 -5.84 -2.09
N GLU A 7 6.03 -6.66 -1.15
CA GLU A 7 6.80 -6.23 0.00
C GLU A 7 8.27 -6.59 -0.20
N ILE A 8 9.12 -5.59 0.00
CA ILE A 8 10.54 -5.64 -0.34
C ILE A 8 11.34 -5.29 0.92
N PRO A 9 12.07 -6.23 1.54
CA PRO A 9 12.93 -5.89 2.66
C PRO A 9 14.06 -4.97 2.17
N LEU A 10 14.34 -3.90 2.90
CA LEU A 10 15.38 -2.95 2.51
C LEU A 10 16.78 -3.52 2.76
N GLY A 11 16.97 -4.39 3.75
CA GLY A 11 18.28 -5.01 4.01
C GLY A 11 19.43 -4.02 4.24
N GLY A 12 19.13 -2.79 4.69
CA GLY A 12 20.11 -1.70 4.84
C GLY A 12 20.30 -0.81 3.61
N ARG A 13 19.60 -1.09 2.50
CA ARG A 13 19.60 -0.25 1.29
C ARG A 13 19.04 1.14 1.59
N GLY A 14 19.68 2.15 0.99
CA GLY A 14 19.21 3.52 1.02
C GLY A 14 18.12 3.81 -0.01
N GLU A 15 17.48 4.97 0.12
CA GLU A 15 16.44 5.45 -0.81
C GLU A 15 16.90 5.47 -2.27
N ALA A 16 18.13 5.90 -2.55
CA ALA A 16 18.67 5.98 -3.91
C ALA A 16 18.75 4.59 -4.58
N GLU A 17 19.13 3.56 -3.83
CA GLU A 17 19.19 2.19 -4.35
C GLU A 17 17.79 1.64 -4.64
N VAL A 18 16.81 1.99 -3.81
CA VAL A 18 15.40 1.62 -4.05
C VAL A 18 14.89 2.30 -5.32
N VAL A 19 15.16 3.59 -5.51
CA VAL A 19 14.76 4.33 -6.71
C VAL A 19 15.40 3.74 -7.97
N GLU A 20 16.69 3.43 -7.95
CA GLU A 20 17.37 2.78 -9.09
C GLU A 20 16.74 1.42 -9.44
N ALA A 21 16.38 0.64 -8.42
CA ALA A 21 15.70 -0.63 -8.62
C ALA A 21 14.28 -0.45 -9.18
N LEU A 22 13.53 0.58 -8.77
CA LEU A 22 12.21 0.90 -9.32
C LEU A 22 12.30 1.25 -10.82
N ASP A 23 13.32 1.99 -11.25
CA ASP A 23 13.56 2.27 -12.67
C ASP A 23 13.81 0.97 -13.46
N ALA A 24 14.56 0.02 -12.89
CA ALA A 24 14.80 -1.28 -13.50
C ALA A 24 13.54 -2.14 -13.56
N ILE A 25 12.70 -2.11 -12.52
CA ILE A 25 11.40 -2.80 -12.48
C ILE A 25 10.47 -2.23 -13.54
N SER A 26 10.36 -0.89 -13.63
CA SER A 26 9.51 -0.22 -14.63
C SER A 26 9.88 -0.65 -16.05
N LYS A 27 11.18 -0.60 -16.40
CA LYS A 27 11.69 -1.12 -17.68
C LYS A 27 11.37 -2.60 -17.89
N ALA A 28 11.48 -3.41 -16.84
CA ALA A 28 11.17 -4.83 -16.92
C ALA A 28 9.67 -5.11 -17.07
N LEU A 29 8.77 -4.17 -16.76
CA LEU A 29 7.33 -4.27 -16.93
C LEU A 29 6.81 -3.60 -18.21
N GLU A 30 7.63 -2.84 -18.94
CA GLU A 30 7.23 -2.16 -20.17
C GLU A 30 6.44 -3.07 -21.12
N GLY A 31 5.22 -2.63 -21.47
CA GLY A 31 4.30 -3.35 -22.37
C GLY A 31 3.45 -4.43 -21.69
N ASP A 32 3.83 -4.89 -20.50
CA ASP A 32 3.13 -5.93 -19.73
C ASP A 32 2.47 -5.37 -18.45
N GLY A 33 2.82 -4.16 -18.02
CA GLY A 33 2.35 -3.59 -16.76
C GLY A 33 2.95 -2.23 -16.47
N GLU A 34 2.67 -1.71 -15.28
CA GLU A 34 3.08 -0.37 -14.86
C GLU A 34 3.19 -0.30 -13.34
N ILE A 35 4.21 0.38 -12.83
CA ILE A 35 4.27 0.74 -11.41
C ILE A 35 3.19 1.80 -11.14
N ILE A 36 2.39 1.58 -10.11
CA ILE A 36 1.35 2.53 -9.70
C ILE A 36 1.89 3.46 -8.63
N GLU A 37 2.59 2.90 -7.65
CA GLU A 37 3.21 3.64 -6.57
C GLU A 37 4.21 2.77 -5.79
N ALA A 38 5.18 3.42 -5.15
CA ALA A 38 6.08 2.77 -4.20
C ALA A 38 6.36 3.63 -2.97
N GLN A 39 6.47 3.01 -1.81
CA GLN A 39 6.75 3.66 -0.54
C GLN A 39 7.84 2.95 0.24
N ILE A 40 8.72 3.71 0.86
CA ILE A 40 9.64 3.22 1.88
C ILE A 40 8.97 3.42 3.24
N GLY A 41 8.79 2.34 4.02
CA GLY A 41 8.41 2.43 5.43
C GLY A 41 9.65 2.71 6.28
N LEU A 42 9.73 3.90 6.88
CA LEU A 42 10.95 4.41 7.52
C LEU A 42 11.34 3.60 8.76
N GLU A 43 10.36 3.13 9.51
CA GLU A 43 10.55 2.28 10.70
C GLU A 43 10.37 0.79 10.39
N ALA A 44 9.66 0.46 9.31
CA ALA A 44 9.33 -0.92 8.95
C ALA A 44 10.50 -1.68 8.30
N GLY A 45 11.53 -0.99 7.82
CA GLY A 45 12.68 -1.62 7.16
C GLY A 45 12.32 -2.35 5.86
N ARG A 46 11.18 -1.99 5.25
CA ARG A 46 10.69 -2.54 3.98
C ARG A 46 10.10 -1.44 3.10
N ALA A 47 10.11 -1.68 1.79
CA ALA A 47 9.33 -0.94 0.82
C ALA A 47 8.07 -1.71 0.42
N PHE A 48 7.05 -0.96 0.05
CA PHE A 48 5.79 -1.44 -0.50
C PHE A 48 5.70 -0.95 -1.94
N LEU A 49 5.53 -1.86 -2.88
CA LEU A 49 5.39 -1.57 -4.30
C LEU A 49 4.02 -2.05 -4.76
N VAL A 50 3.25 -1.18 -5.40
CA VAL A 50 2.01 -1.56 -6.08
C VAL A 50 2.19 -1.37 -7.58
N ALA A 51 1.87 -2.40 -8.35
CA ALA A 51 1.97 -2.37 -9.81
C ALA A 51 0.84 -3.13 -10.48
N GLU A 52 0.46 -2.70 -11.68
CA GLU A 52 -0.28 -3.52 -12.63
C GLU A 52 0.67 -4.55 -13.27
N ALA A 53 0.25 -5.81 -13.33
CA ALA A 53 0.98 -6.88 -14.01
C ALA A 53 -0.01 -7.96 -14.50
N PRO A 54 0.36 -8.86 -15.43
CA PRO A 54 -0.53 -9.94 -15.87
C PRO A 54 -0.72 -11.01 -14.78
N GLU A 55 0.29 -11.20 -13.93
CA GLU A 55 0.27 -12.14 -12.80
C GLU A 55 1.34 -11.73 -11.76
N ALA A 56 1.15 -12.17 -10.50
CA ALA A 56 2.08 -11.87 -9.41
C ALA A 56 3.52 -12.29 -9.73
N ALA A 57 3.71 -13.49 -10.30
CA ALA A 57 5.03 -14.03 -10.63
C ALA A 57 5.81 -13.14 -11.61
N ARG A 58 5.12 -12.44 -12.52
CA ARG A 58 5.76 -11.52 -13.48
C ARG A 58 6.36 -10.31 -12.78
N LEU A 59 5.64 -9.77 -11.79
CA LEU A 59 6.11 -8.65 -10.97
C LEU A 59 7.24 -9.10 -10.03
N GLU A 60 7.10 -10.26 -9.38
CA GLU A 60 8.17 -10.83 -8.54
C GLU A 60 9.48 -11.00 -9.31
N GLN A 61 9.41 -11.55 -10.52
CA GLN A 61 10.58 -11.70 -11.39
C GLN A 61 11.21 -10.36 -11.77
N ALA A 62 10.40 -9.33 -12.01
CA ALA A 62 10.91 -7.98 -12.29
C ALA A 62 11.67 -7.41 -11.09
N VAL A 63 11.11 -7.54 -9.88
CA VAL A 63 11.74 -7.10 -8.62
C VAL A 63 13.04 -7.87 -8.35
N GLN A 64 13.04 -9.19 -8.53
CA GLN A 64 14.22 -10.03 -8.37
C GLN A 64 15.33 -9.70 -9.37
N ARG A 65 14.99 -9.42 -10.64
CA ARG A 65 15.96 -8.98 -11.66
C ARG A 65 16.57 -7.61 -11.36
N ALA A 66 15.85 -6.76 -10.64
CA ALA A 66 16.38 -5.50 -10.11
C ALA A 66 17.26 -5.70 -8.86
N GLY A 67 17.54 -6.94 -8.45
CA GLY A 67 18.42 -7.26 -7.32
C GLY A 67 17.76 -7.09 -5.96
N LEU A 68 16.42 -7.02 -5.91
CA LEU A 68 15.65 -6.90 -4.69
C LEU A 68 15.04 -8.25 -4.30
N GLU A 69 14.95 -8.50 -3.00
CA GLU A 69 14.22 -9.66 -2.48
C GLU A 69 12.72 -9.36 -2.44
N VAL A 70 11.91 -10.42 -2.54
CA VAL A 70 10.47 -10.34 -2.36
C VAL A 70 10.10 -11.20 -1.17
N THR A 71 9.53 -10.61 -0.13
CA THR A 71 8.96 -11.38 0.97
C THR A 71 7.57 -11.89 0.63
N GLN A 72 6.84 -11.13 -0.19
CA GLN A 72 5.45 -11.42 -0.53
C GLN A 72 5.04 -10.66 -1.79
N ALA A 73 4.26 -11.31 -2.67
CA ALA A 73 3.44 -10.64 -3.67
C ALA A 73 1.99 -11.11 -3.55
N LYS A 74 1.03 -10.16 -3.52
CA LYS A 74 -0.40 -10.47 -3.42
C LYS A 74 -1.20 -9.63 -4.39
N GLU A 75 -2.18 -10.25 -5.02
CA GLU A 75 -3.20 -9.50 -5.75
C GLU A 75 -4.02 -8.66 -4.76
N VAL A 76 -4.26 -7.41 -5.12
CA VAL A 76 -4.96 -6.45 -4.27
C VAL A 76 -6.09 -5.76 -5.02
N LEU A 77 -7.12 -5.39 -4.26
CA LEU A 77 -8.17 -4.49 -4.70
C LEU A 77 -7.92 -3.10 -4.11
N LEU A 78 -7.94 -2.07 -4.96
CA LEU A 78 -7.92 -0.68 -4.54
C LEU A 78 -9.32 -0.27 -4.06
N VAL A 79 -9.40 0.34 -2.86
CA VAL A 79 -10.66 0.74 -2.24
C VAL A 79 -10.57 2.15 -1.67
N GLY A 80 -11.46 3.03 -2.10
CA GLY A 80 -11.60 4.40 -1.60
C GLY A 80 -10.88 5.46 -2.43
N ALA A 81 -10.27 5.08 -3.55
CA ALA A 81 -9.74 5.96 -4.57
C ALA A 81 -9.81 5.26 -5.93
N GLU A 82 -9.84 6.02 -7.01
CA GLU A 82 -9.61 5.50 -8.37
C GLU A 82 -8.12 5.48 -8.70
N LEU A 83 -7.71 4.60 -9.62
CA LEU A 83 -6.29 4.44 -9.97
C LEU A 83 -5.66 5.75 -10.49
N GLU A 84 -6.42 6.52 -11.28
CA GLU A 84 -5.97 7.83 -11.77
C GLU A 84 -5.76 8.83 -10.64
N GLU A 85 -6.58 8.78 -9.59
CA GLU A 85 -6.41 9.64 -8.42
C GLU A 85 -5.17 9.26 -7.62
N VAL A 86 -4.88 7.96 -7.50
CA VAL A 86 -3.65 7.48 -6.84
C VAL A 86 -2.43 8.05 -7.54
N LYS A 87 -2.38 7.92 -8.87
CA LYS A 87 -1.29 8.47 -9.68
C LYS A 87 -1.19 10.00 -9.56
N ALA A 88 -2.33 10.70 -9.56
CA ALA A 88 -2.36 12.15 -9.45
C ALA A 88 -2.00 12.69 -8.05
N LYS A 89 -2.29 11.92 -6.99
CA LYS A 89 -2.01 12.27 -5.59
C LYS A 89 -0.74 11.60 -5.05
N ALA A 90 0.13 11.15 -5.97
CA ALA A 90 1.47 10.67 -5.68
C ALA A 90 2.16 11.57 -4.63
N GLY A 91 2.46 10.99 -3.46
CA GLY A 91 3.22 11.61 -2.38
C GLY A 91 2.39 12.26 -1.28
N LYS A 92 1.05 12.26 -1.37
CA LYS A 92 0.20 12.85 -0.32
C LYS A 92 0.16 12.01 0.96
N ALA A 93 0.17 10.68 0.83
CA ALA A 93 0.17 9.80 1.99
C ALA A 93 1.57 9.76 2.65
N ASN A 94 1.60 9.95 3.97
CA ASN A 94 2.81 9.92 4.78
C ASN A 94 2.75 8.92 5.95
N TYR A 95 1.62 8.21 6.13
CA TYR A 95 1.49 7.07 7.04
C TYR A 95 0.82 5.87 6.37
N LEU A 96 1.22 4.67 6.81
CA LEU A 96 0.66 3.39 6.37
C LEU A 96 0.28 2.55 7.60
N VAL A 97 -0.98 2.11 7.61
CA VAL A 97 -1.51 1.15 8.59
C VAL A 97 -1.68 -0.21 7.92
N GLU A 98 -1.14 -1.25 8.53
CA GLU A 98 -1.48 -2.63 8.19
C GLU A 98 -2.48 -3.20 9.20
N TRP A 99 -3.44 -3.93 8.68
CA TRP A 99 -4.37 -4.73 9.48
C TRP A 99 -4.42 -6.15 8.91
N ASN A 100 -4.08 -7.13 9.76
CA ASN A 100 -4.23 -8.55 9.49
C ASN A 100 -5.71 -8.89 9.67
N LEU A 101 -6.34 -9.28 8.56
CA LEU A 101 -7.77 -9.52 8.54
C LEU A 101 -8.09 -10.84 9.23
N PRO A 102 -9.13 -10.89 10.09
CA PRO A 102 -9.47 -12.11 10.81
C PRO A 102 -9.96 -13.19 9.84
N ALA A 103 -9.63 -14.45 10.15
CA ALA A 103 -10.09 -15.58 9.37
C ALA A 103 -11.63 -15.60 9.27
N GLY A 104 -12.15 -15.84 8.07
CA GLY A 104 -13.59 -15.90 7.80
C GLY A 104 -14.25 -14.56 7.44
N LEU A 105 -13.52 -13.43 7.48
CA LEU A 105 -14.01 -12.16 6.95
C LEU A 105 -14.03 -12.22 5.41
N THR A 106 -15.17 -11.94 4.80
CA THR A 106 -15.31 -11.86 3.34
C THR A 106 -15.05 -10.45 2.81
N MET A 107 -14.70 -10.35 1.52
CA MET A 107 -14.54 -9.05 0.85
C MET A 107 -15.82 -8.21 0.93
N GLU A 108 -16.99 -8.84 0.77
CA GLU A 108 -18.29 -8.16 0.86
C GLU A 108 -18.51 -7.55 2.25
N GLN A 109 -18.29 -8.34 3.31
CA GLN A 109 -18.38 -7.87 4.70
C GLN A 109 -17.40 -6.73 4.99
N TYR A 110 -16.18 -6.84 4.46
CA TYR A 110 -15.17 -5.79 4.58
C TYR A 110 -15.63 -4.47 3.93
N LEU A 111 -16.16 -4.53 2.71
CA LEU A 111 -16.64 -3.37 1.98
C LEU A 111 -17.89 -2.75 2.60
N GLU A 112 -18.82 -3.57 3.09
CA GLU A 112 -20.02 -3.11 3.81
C GLU A 112 -19.63 -2.35 5.07
N ARG A 113 -18.77 -2.95 5.91
CA ARG A 113 -18.24 -2.28 7.10
C ARG A 113 -17.53 -0.98 6.76
N LYS A 114 -16.72 -0.96 5.70
CA LYS A 114 -16.01 0.26 5.28
C LYS A 114 -17.00 1.34 4.84
N LYS A 115 -18.06 0.99 4.09
CA LYS A 115 -19.11 1.94 3.69
C LYS A 115 -19.84 2.54 4.90
N GLU A 116 -20.16 1.73 5.91
CA GLU A 116 -20.82 2.18 7.13
C GLU A 116 -19.93 3.10 7.97
N LYS A 117 -18.65 2.78 8.10
CA LYS A 117 -17.75 3.47 9.03
C LYS A 117 -17.00 4.64 8.41
N SER A 118 -16.83 4.71 7.09
CA SER A 118 -16.00 5.75 6.45
C SER A 118 -16.49 7.19 6.71
N ALA A 119 -17.78 7.39 6.98
CA ALA A 119 -18.31 8.71 7.36
C ALA A 119 -17.70 9.23 8.69
N ASN A 120 -17.26 8.33 9.58
CA ASN A 120 -16.67 8.69 10.87
C ASN A 120 -15.28 9.31 10.74
N TYR A 121 -14.61 9.23 9.59
CA TYR A 121 -13.37 9.99 9.38
C TYR A 121 -13.58 11.51 9.53
N ALA A 122 -14.80 12.01 9.30
CA ALA A 122 -15.14 13.42 9.55
C ALA A 122 -15.02 13.85 11.03
N LEU A 123 -14.96 12.90 11.96
CA LEU A 123 -14.75 13.17 13.40
C LEU A 123 -13.29 13.49 13.73
N VAL A 124 -12.36 13.25 12.81
CA VAL A 124 -10.91 13.49 12.99
C VAL A 124 -10.38 14.27 11.77
N PRO A 125 -10.76 15.56 11.63
CA PRO A 125 -10.48 16.35 10.43
C PRO A 125 -8.99 16.61 10.18
N GLU A 126 -8.14 16.41 11.19
CA GLU A 126 -6.69 16.59 11.09
C GLU A 126 -6.00 15.55 10.21
N VAL A 127 -6.64 14.40 9.96
CA VAL A 127 -6.08 13.31 9.14
C VAL A 127 -6.99 13.01 7.95
N SER A 128 -6.36 12.77 6.80
CA SER A 128 -7.04 12.37 5.58
C SER A 128 -6.80 10.89 5.32
N PHE A 129 -7.87 10.12 5.15
CA PHE A 129 -7.79 8.77 4.59
C PHE A 129 -7.64 8.89 3.07
N GLU A 130 -6.57 8.32 2.52
CA GLU A 130 -6.26 8.44 1.09
C GLU A 130 -6.79 7.24 0.31
N ARG A 131 -6.44 6.01 0.73
CA ARG A 131 -6.78 4.78 0.01
C ARG A 131 -6.49 3.53 0.83
N THR A 132 -7.02 2.39 0.37
CA THR A 132 -6.66 1.06 0.88
C THR A 132 -6.36 0.12 -0.26
N TYR A 133 -5.30 -0.68 -0.10
CA TYR A 133 -5.09 -1.92 -0.84
C TYR A 133 -5.46 -3.09 0.05
N VAL A 134 -6.48 -3.86 -0.33
CA VAL A 134 -6.88 -5.08 0.38
C VAL A 134 -6.47 -6.29 -0.43
N CYS A 135 -5.75 -7.24 0.18
CA CYS A 135 -5.38 -8.48 -0.49
C CYS A 135 -6.63 -9.30 -0.81
N THR A 136 -6.74 -9.81 -2.04
CA THR A 136 -7.93 -10.55 -2.49
C THR A 136 -8.11 -11.89 -1.77
N ASP A 137 -7.02 -12.43 -1.20
CA ASP A 137 -7.01 -13.60 -0.32
C ASP A 137 -7.51 -13.30 1.11
N MET A 138 -7.91 -12.06 1.39
CA MET A 138 -8.38 -11.59 2.69
C MET A 138 -7.38 -11.80 3.84
N SER A 139 -6.08 -11.80 3.54
CA SER A 139 -5.04 -11.93 4.57
C SER A 139 -4.75 -10.63 5.31
N LYS A 140 -4.64 -9.51 4.59
CA LYS A 140 -4.40 -8.20 5.16
C LYS A 140 -4.88 -7.05 4.26
N CYS A 141 -4.90 -5.86 4.82
CA CYS A 141 -5.06 -4.62 4.05
C CYS A 141 -4.05 -3.55 4.50
N LEU A 142 -3.65 -2.69 3.56
CA LEU A 142 -2.77 -1.55 3.76
C LEU A 142 -3.58 -0.27 3.55
N CYS A 143 -3.74 0.54 4.59
CA CYS A 143 -4.48 1.80 4.57
C CYS A 143 -3.51 2.98 4.64
N PHE A 144 -3.64 3.91 3.70
CA PHE A 144 -2.77 5.06 3.54
C PHE A 144 -3.44 6.33 4.05
N TYR A 145 -2.66 7.14 4.77
CA TYR A 145 -3.13 8.36 5.41
C TYR A 145 -2.17 9.52 5.13
N ASP A 146 -2.74 10.71 4.98
CA ASP A 146 -2.05 12.00 5.08
C ASP A 146 -2.37 12.59 6.46
N SER A 147 -1.35 12.73 7.31
CA SER A 147 -1.52 13.10 8.71
C SER A 147 -0.38 13.98 9.22
N PRO A 148 -0.65 14.97 10.10
CA PRO A 148 0.41 15.71 10.77
C PRO A 148 1.16 14.87 11.82
N GLY A 149 0.62 13.72 12.24
CA GLY A 149 1.24 12.88 13.27
C GLY A 149 0.58 11.52 13.41
N GLU A 150 1.31 10.57 14.01
CA GLU A 150 0.84 9.20 14.26
C GLU A 150 -0.42 9.16 15.14
N GLU A 151 -0.55 10.09 16.12
CA GLU A 151 -1.71 10.10 17.01
C GLU A 151 -3.03 10.34 16.28
N TRP A 152 -3.03 11.11 15.19
CA TRP A 152 -4.24 11.38 14.42
C TRP A 152 -4.66 10.18 13.58
N VAL A 153 -3.69 9.43 13.04
CA VAL A 153 -3.95 8.15 12.37
C VAL A 153 -4.61 7.18 13.34
N LYS A 154 -4.10 7.06 14.57
CA LYS A 154 -4.69 6.21 15.61
C LYS A 154 -6.12 6.62 15.95
N LYS A 155 -6.38 7.91 16.14
CA LYS A 155 -7.74 8.44 16.39
C LYS A 155 -8.69 8.15 15.23
N ALA A 156 -8.24 8.30 13.98
CA ALA A 156 -9.06 7.98 12.81
C ALA A 156 -9.40 6.48 12.76
N ARG A 157 -8.44 5.60 13.06
CA ARG A 157 -8.67 4.14 13.16
C ARG A 157 -9.66 3.79 14.26
N GLU A 158 -9.58 4.45 15.42
CA GLU A 158 -10.54 4.32 16.50
C GLU A 158 -11.95 4.77 16.07
N ALA A 159 -12.08 5.91 15.39
CA ALA A 159 -13.36 6.43 14.92
C ALA A 159 -14.08 5.50 13.91
N VAL A 160 -13.32 4.77 13.09
CA VAL A 160 -13.86 3.74 12.18
C VAL A 160 -13.82 2.32 12.78
N GLU A 161 -13.49 2.22 14.06
CA GLU A 161 -13.39 0.99 14.86
C GLU A 161 -12.47 -0.08 14.25
N ALA A 162 -11.50 0.31 13.43
CA ALA A 162 -10.70 -0.61 12.63
C ALA A 162 -9.33 -0.87 13.28
N PRO A 163 -8.92 -2.15 13.51
CA PRO A 163 -7.68 -2.48 14.21
C PRO A 163 -6.41 -1.97 13.52
N ILE A 164 -5.31 -1.93 14.28
CA ILE A 164 -3.96 -1.60 13.80
C ILE A 164 -3.05 -2.75 14.22
N ASP A 165 -2.47 -3.48 13.27
CA ASP A 165 -1.40 -4.45 13.55
C ASP A 165 -0.02 -3.79 13.44
N SER A 166 0.14 -2.89 12.47
CA SER A 166 1.35 -2.11 12.27
C SER A 166 1.00 -0.71 11.78
N LEU A 167 1.80 0.26 12.18
CA LEU A 167 1.73 1.65 11.75
C LEU A 167 3.16 2.16 11.57
N THR A 168 3.46 2.68 10.38
CA THR A 168 4.78 3.21 10.03
C THR A 168 4.61 4.52 9.26
N SER A 169 5.54 5.44 9.44
CA SER A 169 5.65 6.57 8.54
C SER A 169 6.22 6.09 7.21
N ILE A 170 5.73 6.68 6.13
CA ILE A 170 6.12 6.31 4.77
C ILE A 170 6.63 7.52 4.02
N LYS A 171 7.55 7.23 3.11
CA LYS A 171 8.00 8.18 2.10
C LYS A 171 7.76 7.58 0.73
N GLN A 172 7.01 8.27 -0.12
CA GLN A 172 6.87 7.87 -1.50
C GLN A 172 8.21 8.02 -2.24
N VAL A 173 8.53 7.02 -3.07
CA VAL A 173 9.72 6.97 -3.92
C VAL A 173 9.35 6.53 -5.33
N GLY A 174 9.99 7.12 -6.33
CA GLY A 174 9.68 6.85 -7.74
C GLY A 174 8.29 7.34 -8.17
N ALA A 175 8.00 7.13 -9.45
CA ALA A 175 6.71 7.33 -10.10
C ALA A 175 6.63 6.42 -11.33
#